data_AF-A0AAD3MYB8-F1
#
_entry.id   AF-A0AAD3MYB8-F1
#
_cell.length_a   1.000
_cell.length_b   1.000
_cell.length_c   1.000
_cell.angle_alpha   90.00
_cell.angle_beta   90.00
_cell.angle_gamma   90.00
#
_symmetry.space_group_name_H-M   'P 1'
#
loop_
_entity.id
_entity.type
_entity.pdbx_description
1 polymer ?
#
loop_
_entity_poly.entity_id
_entity_poly.type
_entity_poly.pdbx_seq_one_letter_code
_entity_poly.pdbx_strand_id
1 'polypeptide(L)'
;MMKKKNSHKKQRTSVGPSKTLAQPRRNIVGCRIQHIWKEGSKSSQWKGTVLDQVPVNPSLYLIKYDGFDCIYGLELYSDERVVGLEVLPDRV
;
A
#
# COMPACT_ATOMS: atom_id res chain seq x y z
N MET A 1 29.48 -15.50 -59.20
CA MET A 1 29.31 -14.11 -58.71
C MET A 1 29.71 -14.05 -57.24
N MET A 2 30.64 -13.18 -56.90
CA MET A 2 31.33 -13.10 -55.60
C MET A 2 30.55 -12.23 -54.60
N LYS A 3 30.59 -12.57 -53.29
CA LYS A 3 31.25 -11.80 -52.19
C LYS A 3 30.59 -12.01 -50.81
N LYS A 4 31.47 -12.35 -49.87
CA LYS A 4 31.36 -12.40 -48.40
C LYS A 4 30.79 -11.10 -47.81
N LYS A 5 29.97 -11.16 -46.76
CA LYS A 5 29.77 -10.03 -45.84
C LYS A 5 29.72 -10.49 -44.38
N ASN A 6 30.53 -9.79 -43.59
CA ASN A 6 30.79 -9.96 -42.18
C ASN A 6 30.10 -8.81 -41.43
N SER A 7 29.79 -9.02 -40.14
CA SER A 7 29.66 -8.01 -39.08
C SER A 7 28.38 -7.14 -39.05
N HIS A 8 27.68 -7.10 -37.90
CA HIS A 8 27.77 -5.99 -36.94
C HIS A 8 27.03 -6.26 -35.62
N LYS A 9 27.76 -6.01 -34.54
CA LYS A 9 27.37 -6.03 -33.12
C LYS A 9 26.84 -4.63 -32.74
N LYS A 10 25.70 -4.53 -32.05
CA LYS A 10 25.21 -3.44 -31.12
C LYS A 10 23.68 -3.59 -31.00
N GLN A 11 23.01 -3.43 -29.85
CA GLN A 11 23.33 -2.62 -28.69
C GLN A 11 22.59 -3.20 -27.46
N ARG A 12 23.32 -3.42 -26.35
CA ARG A 12 22.74 -3.74 -25.03
C ARG A 12 21.95 -2.51 -24.57
N THR A 13 20.63 -2.62 -24.41
CA THR A 13 19.91 -1.69 -23.54
C THR A 13 20.09 -2.21 -22.12
N SER A 14 20.91 -1.49 -21.38
CA SER A 14 21.05 -1.63 -19.94
C SER A 14 19.67 -1.44 -19.31
N VAL A 15 19.02 -2.52 -18.90
CA VAL A 15 18.08 -2.48 -17.77
C VAL A 15 18.91 -2.10 -16.55
N GLY A 16 19.08 -0.79 -16.35
CA GLY A 16 19.47 -0.26 -15.07
C GLY A 16 18.39 -0.64 -14.04
N PRO A 17 18.73 -0.72 -12.74
CA PRO A 17 17.76 -1.07 -11.72
C PRO A 17 16.60 -0.09 -11.84
N SER A 18 15.44 -0.64 -12.19
CA SER A 18 14.18 0.09 -12.19
C SER A 18 14.12 0.82 -10.85
N LYS A 19 14.12 2.16 -10.87
CA LYS A 19 13.68 2.94 -9.72
C LYS A 19 12.39 2.27 -9.31
N THR A 20 12.34 1.72 -8.09
CA THR A 20 11.16 1.10 -7.51
C THR A 20 10.03 2.11 -7.64
N LEU A 21 9.27 2.01 -8.73
CA LEU A 21 8.01 2.71 -8.89
C LEU A 21 7.21 2.20 -7.70
N ALA A 22 7.06 3.06 -6.69
CA ALA A 22 6.20 2.79 -5.56
C ALA A 22 4.89 2.30 -6.17
N GLN A 23 4.55 1.03 -5.93
CA GLN A 23 3.36 0.44 -6.51
C GLN A 23 2.20 1.40 -6.25
N PRO A 24 1.37 1.71 -7.27
CA PRO A 24 0.23 2.58 -7.07
C PRO A 24 -0.54 2.09 -5.85
N ARG A 25 -0.60 2.92 -4.80
CA ARG A 25 -1.28 2.54 -3.56
C ARG A 25 -2.72 2.19 -3.96
N ARG A 26 -3.11 0.94 -3.73
CA ARG A 26 -4.44 0.46 -4.04
C ARG A 26 -5.44 1.32 -3.28
N ASN A 27 -6.53 1.75 -3.92
CA ASN A 27 -7.60 2.43 -3.20
C ASN A 27 -8.21 1.43 -2.19
N ILE A 28 -8.11 1.75 -0.90
CA ILE A 28 -8.59 0.91 0.19
C ILE A 28 -9.92 1.39 0.78
N VAL A 29 -10.48 2.51 0.30
CA VAL A 29 -11.80 2.97 0.71
C VAL A 29 -12.84 1.91 0.37
N GLY A 30 -13.73 1.61 1.34
CA GLY A 30 -14.72 0.53 1.28
C GLY A 30 -14.18 -0.87 1.57
N CYS A 31 -12.86 -1.03 1.74
CA CYS A 31 -12.28 -2.34 2.04
C CYS A 31 -12.28 -2.61 3.55
N ARG A 32 -12.40 -3.90 3.90
CA ARG A 32 -12.09 -4.40 5.23
C ARG A 32 -10.58 -4.43 5.43
N ILE A 33 -10.13 -4.04 6.62
CA ILE A 33 -8.72 -4.04 6.98
C ILE A 33 -8.51 -4.74 8.32
N GLN A 34 -7.31 -5.23 8.53
CA GLN A 34 -6.81 -5.59 9.85
C GLN A 34 -5.42 -5.02 10.06
N HIS A 35 -5.10 -4.68 11.30
CA HIS A 35 -3.74 -4.31 11.69
C HIS A 35 -3.53 -4.56 13.19
N ILE A 36 -2.29 -4.44 13.62
CA ILE A 36 -1.93 -4.35 15.03
C ILE A 36 -1.83 -2.86 15.40
N TRP A 37 -2.36 -2.51 16.56
CA TRP A 37 -2.10 -1.23 17.22
C TRP A 37 -1.10 -1.44 18.35
N LYS A 38 0.04 -0.74 18.31
CA LYS A 38 1.07 -0.78 19.33
C LYS A 38 1.01 0.44 20.25
N GLU A 39 1.04 0.19 21.54
CA GLU A 39 1.14 1.20 22.59
C GLU A 39 2.23 0.78 23.59
N GLY A 40 3.46 1.23 23.35
CA GLY A 40 4.63 0.79 24.10
C GLY A 40 4.86 -0.73 23.94
N SER A 41 4.85 -1.45 25.07
CA SER A 41 4.98 -2.92 25.10
C SER A 41 3.67 -3.66 24.83
N LYS A 42 2.53 -2.96 24.80
CA LYS A 42 1.22 -3.56 24.57
C LYS A 42 0.89 -3.53 23.08
N SER A 43 0.22 -4.58 22.61
CA SER A 43 -0.32 -4.65 21.26
C SER A 43 -1.74 -5.22 21.27
N SER A 44 -2.56 -4.78 20.33
CA SER A 44 -3.93 -5.25 20.14
C SER A 44 -4.23 -5.38 18.66
N GLN A 45 -5.03 -6.39 18.28
CA GLN A 45 -5.45 -6.57 16.88
C GLN A 45 -6.76 -5.83 16.64
N TRP A 46 -6.82 -5.07 15.56
CA TRP A 46 -7.98 -4.28 15.18
C TRP A 46 -8.44 -4.67 13.79
N LYS A 47 -9.76 -4.77 13.63
CA LYS A 47 -10.44 -5.03 12.36
C LYS A 47 -11.50 -3.97 12.14
N GLY A 48 -11.61 -3.48 10.92
CA GLY A 48 -12.53 -2.40 10.60
C GLY A 48 -12.71 -2.19 9.11
N THR A 49 -13.54 -1.23 8.77
CA THR A 49 -13.81 -0.82 7.39
C THR A 49 -13.31 0.61 7.19
N VAL A 50 -12.56 0.83 6.11
CA VAL A 50 -12.16 2.19 5.71
C VAL A 50 -13.36 2.86 5.05
N LEU A 51 -13.87 3.93 5.65
CA LEU A 51 -15.06 4.64 5.20
C LEU A 51 -14.73 5.66 4.13
N ASP A 52 -13.66 6.44 4.34
CA ASP A 52 -13.27 7.51 3.44
C ASP A 52 -11.79 7.89 3.61
N GLN A 53 -11.26 8.62 2.65
CA GLN A 53 -9.95 9.25 2.68
C GLN A 53 -10.14 10.77 2.67
N VAL A 54 -9.53 11.46 3.63
CA VAL A 54 -9.76 12.90 3.80
C VAL A 54 -9.17 13.68 2.62
N PRO A 55 -9.96 14.45 1.83
CA PRO A 55 -9.46 15.09 0.60
C PRO A 55 -8.35 16.11 0.84
N VAL A 56 -8.41 16.84 1.96
CA VAL A 56 -7.42 17.86 2.34
C VAL A 56 -6.15 17.27 2.95
N ASN A 57 -6.18 16.01 3.39
CA ASN A 57 -5.01 15.26 3.86
C ASN A 57 -5.14 13.80 3.41
N PRO A 58 -4.63 13.44 2.22
CA PRO A 58 -4.72 12.08 1.69
C PRO A 58 -4.00 11.02 2.53
N SER A 59 -3.17 11.38 3.51
CA SER A 59 -2.60 10.40 4.43
C SER A 59 -3.61 9.90 5.45
N LEU A 60 -4.66 10.67 5.74
CA LEU A 60 -5.64 10.40 6.79
C LEU A 60 -6.85 9.63 6.25
N TYR A 61 -7.14 8.50 6.89
CA TYR A 61 -8.28 7.64 6.59
C TYR A 61 -9.28 7.65 7.74
N LEU A 62 -10.57 7.65 7.41
CA LEU A 62 -11.65 7.45 8.37
C LEU A 62 -11.98 5.96 8.45
N ILE A 63 -11.92 5.37 9.64
CA ILE A 63 -12.12 3.94 9.84
C ILE A 63 -13.19 3.69 10.91
N LYS A 64 -14.09 2.76 10.63
CA LYS A 64 -15.02 2.19 11.61
C LYS A 64 -14.53 0.82 12.04
N TYR A 65 -14.15 0.67 13.30
CA TYR A 65 -13.73 -0.61 13.87
C TYR A 65 -14.93 -1.45 14.33
N ASP A 66 -14.75 -2.77 14.33
CA ASP A 66 -15.76 -3.72 14.80
C ASP A 66 -15.97 -3.59 16.30
N GLY A 67 -17.23 -3.62 16.75
CA GLY A 67 -17.57 -3.58 18.17
C GLY A 67 -17.44 -2.21 18.86
N PHE A 68 -17.08 -1.14 18.13
CA PHE A 68 -17.00 0.23 18.65
C PHE A 68 -17.85 1.17 17.81
N ASP A 69 -18.65 2.05 18.42
CA ASP A 69 -19.54 2.95 17.68
C ASP A 69 -18.83 4.15 17.05
N CYS A 70 -17.64 4.51 17.56
CA CYS A 70 -16.86 5.65 17.09
C CYS A 70 -16.21 5.42 15.71
N ILE A 71 -16.01 6.52 14.98
CA ILE A 71 -15.15 6.59 13.80
C ILE A 71 -13.80 7.18 14.21
N TYR A 72 -12.72 6.61 13.68
CA TYR A 72 -11.36 6.99 14.00
C TYR A 72 -10.65 7.53 12.75
N GLY A 73 -9.88 8.61 12.90
CA GLY A 73 -9.00 9.14 11.86
C GLY A 73 -7.57 8.66 12.08
N LEU A 74 -7.00 7.90 11.15
CA LEU A 74 -5.62 7.40 11.26
C LEU A 74 -4.84 7.57 9.96
N GLU A 75 -3.56 7.91 10.10
CA GLU A 75 -2.64 7.86 8.98
C GLU A 75 -2.03 6.45 8.84
N LEU A 76 -2.83 5.53 8.28
CA LEU A 76 -2.56 4.08 8.26
C LEU A 76 -1.17 3.66 7.76
N TYR A 77 -0.53 4.45 6.90
CA TYR A 77 0.76 4.14 6.28
C TYR A 77 1.96 4.85 6.91
N SER A 78 1.73 5.87 7.74
CA SER A 78 2.79 6.68 8.38
C SER A 78 2.80 6.56 9.90
N ASP A 79 1.69 6.15 10.52
CA ASP A 79 1.61 5.98 11.97
C ASP A 79 2.35 4.71 12.42
N GLU A 80 3.47 4.88 13.14
CA GLU A 80 4.31 3.78 13.63
C GLU A 80 3.59 2.81 14.58
N ARG A 81 2.47 3.25 15.17
CA ARG A 81 1.63 2.40 16.02
C ARG A 81 0.83 1.39 15.19
N VAL A 82 0.59 1.68 13.91
CA VAL A 82 -0.09 0.79 12.96
C VAL A 82 0.94 -0.17 12.38
N VAL A 83 0.84 -1.45 12.74
CA VAL A 83 1.78 -2.48 12.28
C VAL A 83 1.05 -3.59 11.57
N GLY A 84 1.62 -4.07 10.46
CA GLY A 84 1.07 -5.21 9.72
C GLY A 84 -0.30 -4.92 9.12
N LEU A 85 -0.49 -3.72 8.57
CA LEU A 85 -1.71 -3.36 7.86
C LEU A 85 -1.95 -4.32 6.69
N GLU A 86 -3.10 -4.99 6.72
CA GLU A 86 -3.56 -5.90 5.68
C GLU A 86 -4.96 -5.51 5.23
N VAL A 87 -5.17 -5.53 3.92
CA VAL A 87 -6.49 -5.35 3.31
C VAL A 87 -7.11 -6.73 3.10
N LEU A 88 -8.22 -6.97 3.77
CA LEU A 88 -8.96 -8.23 3.72
C LEU A 88 -9.76 -8.33 2.40
N PRO A 89 -10.04 -9.56 1.90
CA PRO A 89 -10.79 -9.76 0.65
C PRO A 89 -12.25 -9.32 0.76
N ASP A 90 -12.78 -9.22 1.97
CA ASP A 90 -14.15 -8.82 2.24
C ASP A 90 -14.38 -7.35 1.86
N ARG A 91 -15.39 -7.12 1.02
CA ARG A 91 -15.92 -5.78 0.73
C ARG A 91 -17.30 -5.69 1.36
N VAL A 92 -17.52 -4.60 2.10
CA VAL A 92 -18.83 -4.27 2.66
C VAL A 92 -19.68 -3.63 1.58
#